data_AF-A0A6I1GFZ1-F1
#
_entry.id   AF-A0A6I1GFZ1-F1
#
_cell.length_a   1.000
_cell.length_b   1.000
_cell.length_c   1.000
_cell.angle_alpha   90.00
_cell.angle_beta   90.00
_cell.angle_gamma   90.00
#
_symmetry.space_group_name_H-M   'P 1'
#
loop_
_entity.id
_entity.type
_entity.pdbx_description
1 polymer ?
#
loop_
_entity_poly.entity_id
_entity_poly.type
_entity_poly.pdbx_seq_one_letter_code
_entity_poly.pdbx_strand_id
1 'polypeptide(L)'
;MAAHRLRKAVDYPLEMRLTVRWCRWAKTMRGGSATKRPIMANGSPASTSDPTTWDCLGSVEASRAGDGTGFMLGDGFACIDLDHCYDNRHHLTPWAKMLIAPVAGTAYIEISPSGDGLHIWGRMDERPGLKIRNELGMNIEAYSVGRYMTVTGRRHPSSGRQLPDLAFLWNVIERLR
;
A
#
# COMPACT_ATOMS: atom_id res chain seq x y z
N MET A 1 -8.80 15.57 32.85
CA MET A 1 -7.42 15.40 32.35
C MET A 1 -7.39 14.18 31.44
N ALA A 2 -7.88 14.32 30.20
CA ALA A 2 -8.02 13.19 29.28
C ALA A 2 -6.63 12.77 28.80
N ALA A 3 -6.29 11.51 29.06
CA ALA A 3 -5.05 10.88 28.64
C ALA A 3 -4.84 11.10 27.14
N HIS A 4 -3.84 11.93 26.82
CA HIS A 4 -3.24 11.98 25.51
C HIS A 4 -2.72 10.56 25.22
N ARG A 5 -3.51 9.73 24.54
CA ARG A 5 -2.98 8.54 23.87
C ARG A 5 -1.95 9.09 22.90
N LEU A 6 -0.68 9.08 23.32
CA LEU A 6 0.46 9.20 22.42
C LEU A 6 0.18 8.21 21.30
N ARG A 7 -0.23 8.74 20.14
CA ARG A 7 -0.43 7.95 18.95
C ARG A 7 0.94 7.35 18.69
N LYS A 8 1.09 6.04 18.91
CA LYS A 8 2.38 5.35 18.71
C LYS A 8 2.84 5.73 17.29
N ALA A 9 4.01 6.35 17.20
CA ALA A 9 4.52 6.81 15.91
C ALA A 9 4.50 5.63 14.93
N VAL A 10 3.86 5.83 13.79
CA VAL A 10 3.75 4.77 12.79
C VAL A 10 5.11 4.65 12.11
N ASP A 11 5.63 3.44 12.11
CA ASP A 11 7.01 3.14 11.74
C ASP A 11 7.11 2.80 10.25
N TYR A 12 6.86 3.81 9.42
CA TYR A 12 7.01 3.72 7.97
C TYR A 12 8.51 3.70 7.57
N PRO A 13 8.87 3.06 6.44
CA PRO A 13 10.21 3.13 5.88
C PRO A 13 10.71 4.58 5.78
N LEU A 14 11.98 4.82 6.14
CA LEU A 14 12.56 6.16 6.18
C LEU A 14 12.41 6.89 4.84
N GLU A 15 12.66 6.19 3.74
CA GLU A 15 12.54 6.72 2.37
C GLU A 15 11.13 7.23 2.06
N MET A 16 10.08 6.52 2.50
CA MET A 16 8.70 6.99 2.35
C MET A 16 8.45 8.22 3.21
N ARG A 17 8.94 8.26 4.46
CA ARG A 17 8.70 9.38 5.38
C ARG A 17 9.31 10.69 4.90
N LEU A 18 10.45 10.62 4.20
CA LEU A 18 11.22 11.79 3.78
C LEU A 18 10.75 12.43 2.46
N THR A 19 9.79 11.83 1.75
CA THR A 19 9.31 12.34 0.46
C THR A 19 7.94 13.02 0.55
N VAL A 20 7.67 13.93 -0.38
CA VAL A 20 6.37 14.61 -0.56
C VAL A 20 5.52 13.79 -1.54
N ARG A 21 5.02 12.65 -1.08
CA ARG A 21 4.18 11.72 -1.85
C ARG A 21 2.97 11.22 -1.08
N TRP A 22 2.70 11.83 0.08
CA TRP A 22 1.62 11.40 0.96
C TRP A 22 0.32 12.10 0.57
N CYS A 23 -0.78 11.40 0.81
CA CYS A 23 -2.11 11.95 0.68
C CYS A 23 -3.01 11.37 1.78
N ARG A 24 -4.23 11.91 1.88
CA ARG A 24 -5.32 11.23 2.58
C ARG A 24 -6.11 10.40 1.57
N TRP A 25 -7.02 9.56 2.03
CA TRP A 25 -8.05 8.98 1.18
C TRP A 25 -9.39 8.97 1.89
N ALA A 26 -10.47 9.02 1.12
CA ALA A 26 -11.84 8.86 1.62
C ALA A 26 -12.54 7.70 0.90
N LYS A 27 -13.39 7.00 1.62
CA LYS A 27 -14.30 6.00 1.06
C LYS A 27 -15.40 6.72 0.28
N THR A 28 -15.55 6.37 -0.99
CA THR A 28 -16.54 6.96 -1.91
C THR A 28 -17.26 5.86 -2.68
N MET A 29 -18.53 6.07 -3.02
CA MET A 29 -19.25 5.14 -3.88
C MET A 29 -18.99 5.47 -5.35
N ARG A 30 -18.61 4.47 -6.14
CA ARG A 30 -18.46 4.59 -7.60
C ARG A 30 -19.07 3.36 -8.26
N GLY A 31 -20.06 3.57 -9.13
CA GLY A 31 -20.72 2.47 -9.85
C GLY A 31 -21.32 1.41 -8.92
N GLY A 32 -21.91 1.82 -7.78
CA GLY A 32 -22.49 0.90 -6.79
C GLY A 32 -21.48 0.20 -5.86
N SER A 33 -20.17 0.37 -6.06
CA SER A 33 -19.13 -0.23 -5.21
C SER A 33 -18.41 0.82 -4.36
N ALA A 34 -18.06 0.45 -3.12
CA ALA A 34 -17.22 1.27 -2.26
C ALA A 34 -15.77 1.28 -2.79
N THR A 35 -15.23 2.47 -3.01
CA THR A 35 -13.86 2.71 -3.48
C THR A 35 -13.14 3.64 -2.51
N LYS A 36 -11.82 3.67 -2.57
CA LYS A 36 -11.00 4.59 -1.78
C LYS A 36 -10.40 5.61 -2.74
N ARG A 37 -10.79 6.87 -2.61
CA ARG A 37 -10.32 7.96 -3.48
C ARG A 37 -9.23 8.77 -2.76
N PRO A 38 -8.10 9.08 -3.41
CA PRO A 38 -7.08 9.93 -2.81
C PRO A 38 -7.59 11.37 -2.72
N ILE A 39 -7.29 12.03 -1.61
CA ILE A 39 -7.62 13.42 -1.33
C ILE A 39 -6.41 14.11 -0.69
N MET A 40 -6.30 15.42 -0.87
CA MET A 40 -5.29 16.26 -0.23
C MET A 40 -5.56 16.36 1.29
N ALA A 41 -4.59 16.87 2.05
CA ALA A 41 -4.74 17.06 3.49
C ALA A 41 -5.91 18.00 3.86
N ASN A 42 -6.33 18.90 2.96
CA ASN A 42 -7.50 19.77 3.14
C ASN A 42 -8.84 19.12 2.73
N GLY A 43 -8.84 17.88 2.23
CA GLY A 43 -10.02 17.13 1.80
C GLY A 43 -10.42 17.31 0.33
N SER A 44 -9.77 18.21 -0.41
CA SER A 44 -9.97 18.32 -1.86
C SER A 44 -9.39 17.11 -2.61
N PRO A 45 -9.80 16.83 -3.87
CA PRO A 45 -9.26 15.70 -4.62
C PRO A 45 -7.74 15.76 -4.80
N ALA A 46 -7.07 14.61 -4.67
CA ALA A 46 -5.67 14.48 -5.08
C ALA A 46 -5.57 13.68 -6.39
N SER A 47 -4.59 14.04 -7.21
CA SER A 47 -4.27 13.39 -8.48
C SER A 47 -3.11 12.42 -8.30
N THR A 48 -3.12 11.28 -8.96
CA THR A 48 -1.99 10.32 -8.91
C THR A 48 -0.83 10.69 -9.82
N SER A 49 -0.93 11.80 -10.57
CA SER A 49 0.09 12.23 -11.54
C SER A 49 0.46 13.72 -11.42
N ASP A 50 -0.15 14.45 -10.49
CA ASP A 50 0.15 15.86 -10.24
C ASP A 50 0.73 16.02 -8.82
N PRO A 51 2.06 16.17 -8.70
CA PRO A 51 2.75 16.32 -7.42
C PRO A 51 2.31 17.51 -6.59
N THR A 52 1.69 18.54 -7.20
CA THR A 52 1.18 19.70 -6.47
C THR A 52 -0.01 19.36 -5.56
N THR A 53 -0.62 18.19 -5.79
CA THR A 53 -1.73 17.66 -4.98
C THR A 53 -1.26 16.69 -3.89
N TRP A 54 0.06 16.48 -3.76
CA TRP A 54 0.65 15.59 -2.75
C TRP A 54 1.21 16.42 -1.60
N ASP A 55 1.49 15.77 -0.48
CA ASP A 55 1.94 16.45 0.72
C ASP A 55 2.99 15.63 1.47
N CYS A 56 3.63 16.26 2.47
CA CYS A 56 4.53 15.58 3.39
C CYS A 56 3.75 14.78 4.43
N LEU A 57 4.40 13.76 5.01
CA LEU A 57 3.76 12.88 5.99
C LEU A 57 3.16 13.66 7.17
N GLY A 58 3.88 14.65 7.71
CA GLY A 58 3.43 15.42 8.87
C GLY A 58 2.10 16.15 8.64
N SER A 59 1.93 16.78 7.47
CA SER A 59 0.67 17.46 7.09
C SER A 59 -0.48 16.45 6.98
N VAL A 60 -0.22 15.31 6.35
CA VAL A 60 -1.21 14.24 6.18
C VAL A 60 -1.59 13.59 7.52
N GLU A 61 -0.66 13.40 8.45
CA GLU A 61 -0.94 12.85 9.78
C GLU A 61 -1.69 13.84 10.69
N ALA A 62 -1.44 15.14 10.52
CA ALA A 62 -2.16 16.20 11.22
C ALA A 62 -3.59 16.41 10.70
N SER A 63 -3.84 16.04 9.44
CA SER A 63 -5.15 16.18 8.81
C SER A 63 -6.21 15.24 9.42
N ARG A 64 -7.43 15.78 9.53
CA ARG A 64 -8.65 15.01 9.88
C ARG A 64 -9.52 14.66 8.67
N ALA A 65 -9.10 15.03 7.45
CA ALA A 65 -9.86 14.75 6.24
C ALA A 65 -9.82 13.26 5.89
N GLY A 66 -10.94 12.73 5.39
CA GLY A 66 -11.03 11.34 4.95
C GLY A 66 -10.79 10.29 6.04
N ASP A 67 -10.62 9.05 5.60
CA ASP A 67 -10.65 7.85 6.44
C ASP A 67 -9.25 7.30 6.75
N GLY A 68 -8.22 7.70 5.99
CA GLY A 68 -6.87 7.19 6.20
C GLY A 68 -5.81 7.87 5.36
N THR A 69 -4.60 7.33 5.46
CA THR A 69 -3.40 7.80 4.77
C THR A 69 -3.16 6.99 3.50
N GLY A 70 -2.63 7.62 2.46
CA GLY A 70 -2.20 7.00 1.22
C GLY A 70 -0.85 7.54 0.77
N PHE A 71 -0.25 6.86 -0.21
CA PHE A 71 1.05 7.19 -0.76
C PHE A 71 1.06 7.00 -2.27
N MET A 72 1.60 7.98 -2.99
CA MET A 72 1.63 8.05 -4.45
C MET A 72 2.84 7.29 -5.00
N LEU A 73 2.60 6.38 -5.95
CA LEU A 73 3.63 5.57 -6.60
C LEU A 73 4.28 6.31 -7.79
N GLY A 74 5.42 5.81 -8.24
CA GLY A 74 6.29 6.45 -9.25
C GLY A 74 7.65 6.81 -8.67
N ASP A 75 8.59 7.22 -9.54
CA ASP A 75 9.95 7.65 -9.13
C ASP A 75 10.65 6.58 -8.27
N GLY A 76 10.54 5.36 -8.75
CA GLY A 76 11.09 4.17 -8.13
C GLY A 76 10.27 3.59 -6.97
N PHE A 77 9.17 4.19 -6.50
CA PHE A 77 8.33 3.59 -5.45
C PHE A 77 7.29 2.64 -6.06
N ALA A 78 7.28 1.39 -5.59
CA ALA A 78 6.36 0.37 -6.06
C ALA A 78 5.69 -0.39 -4.91
N CYS A 79 4.55 -0.97 -5.22
CA CYS A 79 3.78 -1.78 -4.30
C CYS A 79 3.14 -2.96 -5.03
N ILE A 80 3.21 -4.13 -4.41
CA ILE A 80 2.45 -5.31 -4.78
C ILE A 80 1.33 -5.48 -3.73
N ASP A 81 0.10 -5.51 -4.21
CA ASP A 81 -1.13 -5.68 -3.43
C ASP A 81 -1.63 -7.11 -3.57
N LEU A 82 -1.75 -7.80 -2.43
CA LEU A 82 -2.29 -9.15 -2.34
C LEU A 82 -3.68 -9.05 -1.70
N ASP A 83 -4.72 -9.06 -2.52
CA ASP A 83 -6.11 -8.96 -2.08
C ASP A 83 -6.63 -10.32 -1.59
N HIS A 84 -7.42 -10.31 -0.51
CA HIS A 84 -8.08 -11.50 0.05
C HIS A 84 -7.14 -12.69 0.23
N CYS A 85 -5.94 -12.42 0.74
CA CYS A 85 -4.83 -13.38 0.80
C CYS A 85 -4.84 -14.26 2.06
N TYR A 86 -5.93 -14.24 2.83
CA TYR A 86 -6.16 -15.07 4.01
C TYR A 86 -7.32 -16.05 3.78
N ASP A 87 -7.19 -17.26 4.33
CA ASP A 87 -8.26 -18.24 4.37
C ASP A 87 -9.28 -17.96 5.50
N ASN A 88 -10.32 -18.80 5.59
CA ASN A 88 -11.36 -18.70 6.62
C ASN A 88 -10.87 -18.96 8.06
N ARG A 89 -9.64 -19.47 8.24
CA ARG A 89 -8.98 -19.66 9.53
C ARG A 89 -7.98 -18.55 9.83
N HIS A 90 -7.97 -17.48 9.03
CA HIS A 90 -7.02 -16.37 9.12
C HIS A 90 -5.55 -16.77 8.92
N HIS A 91 -5.29 -17.82 8.13
CA HIS A 91 -3.94 -18.12 7.66
C HIS A 91 -3.72 -17.58 6.26
N LEU A 92 -2.48 -17.16 5.95
CA LEU A 92 -2.12 -16.83 4.58
C LEU A 92 -2.33 -18.02 3.64
N THR A 93 -2.92 -17.75 2.49
CA THR A 93 -3.07 -18.73 1.41
C THR A 93 -1.69 -19.20 0.93
N PRO A 94 -1.58 -20.40 0.32
CA PRO A 94 -0.30 -20.91 -0.19
C PRO A 94 0.38 -19.95 -1.18
N TRP A 95 -0.39 -19.34 -2.09
CA TRP A 95 0.14 -18.39 -3.07
C TRP A 95 0.67 -17.11 -2.41
N ALA A 96 0.01 -16.60 -1.37
CA ALA A 96 0.46 -15.43 -0.65
C ALA A 96 1.76 -15.70 0.13
N LYS A 97 1.84 -16.87 0.78
CA LYS A 97 3.07 -17.35 1.45
C LYS A 97 4.24 -17.43 0.46
N MET A 98 4.01 -17.98 -0.73
CA MET A 98 5.02 -18.09 -1.79
C MET A 98 5.56 -16.71 -2.21
N LEU A 99 4.71 -15.70 -2.35
CA LEU A 99 5.14 -14.35 -2.76
C LEU A 99 5.80 -13.56 -1.62
N ILE A 100 5.42 -13.81 -0.37
CA ILE A 100 6.02 -13.14 0.79
C ILE A 100 7.38 -13.75 1.15
N ALA A 101 7.57 -15.05 0.97
CA ALA A 101 8.76 -15.77 1.42
C ALA A 101 10.10 -15.13 0.96
N PRO A 102 10.27 -14.68 -0.30
CA PRO A 102 11.54 -14.09 -0.76
C PRO A 102 11.88 -12.75 -0.12
N VAL A 103 10.88 -12.05 0.45
CA VAL A 103 11.03 -10.69 0.97
C VAL A 103 10.74 -10.58 2.48
N ALA A 104 10.38 -11.69 3.12
CA ALA A 104 10.10 -11.76 4.54
C ALA A 104 11.31 -11.31 5.38
N GLY A 105 11.05 -10.53 6.42
CA GLY A 105 12.07 -9.93 7.28
C GLY A 105 12.81 -8.73 6.67
N THR A 106 12.65 -8.47 5.37
CA THR A 106 13.36 -7.41 4.64
C THR A 106 12.41 -6.29 4.19
N ALA A 107 11.46 -6.62 3.32
CA ALA A 107 10.51 -5.64 2.78
C ALA A 107 9.55 -5.14 3.86
N TYR A 108 9.16 -3.88 3.74
CA TYR A 108 8.03 -3.37 4.49
C TYR A 108 6.74 -3.98 3.95
N ILE A 109 6.12 -4.81 4.79
CA ILE A 109 4.84 -5.47 4.53
C ILE A 109 3.82 -4.98 5.56
N GLU A 110 2.64 -4.59 5.09
CA GLU A 110 1.55 -4.14 5.97
C GLU A 110 0.21 -4.76 5.58
N ILE A 111 -0.68 -4.85 6.58
CA ILE A 111 -2.06 -5.31 6.42
C ILE A 111 -2.87 -4.18 5.79
N SER A 112 -3.49 -4.45 4.64
CA SER A 112 -4.32 -3.49 3.89
C SER A 112 -5.51 -3.02 4.75
N PRO A 113 -6.20 -1.91 4.41
CA PRO A 113 -7.28 -1.37 5.25
C PRO A 113 -8.41 -2.36 5.56
N SER A 114 -8.73 -3.28 4.65
CA SER A 114 -9.80 -4.28 4.85
C SER A 114 -9.46 -5.31 5.93
N GLY A 115 -8.17 -5.52 6.21
CA GLY A 115 -7.71 -6.47 7.22
C GLY A 115 -7.44 -7.88 6.70
N ASP A 116 -7.78 -8.16 5.44
CA ASP A 116 -7.66 -9.47 4.78
C ASP A 116 -6.78 -9.41 3.51
N GLY A 117 -6.06 -8.30 3.29
CA GLY A 117 -5.07 -8.15 2.24
C GLY A 117 -3.73 -7.67 2.77
N LEU A 118 -2.70 -7.71 1.93
CA LEU A 118 -1.34 -7.27 2.26
C LEU A 118 -0.76 -6.36 1.17
N HIS A 119 -0.08 -5.30 1.59
CA HIS A 119 0.79 -4.52 0.72
C HIS A 119 2.25 -4.91 0.96
N ILE A 120 2.98 -5.24 -0.11
CA ILE A 120 4.43 -5.44 -0.11
C ILE A 120 5.06 -4.25 -0.82
N TRP A 121 5.84 -3.47 -0.07
CA TRP A 121 6.47 -2.24 -0.56
C TRP A 121 7.92 -2.46 -0.96
N GLY A 122 8.35 -1.73 -1.97
CA GLY A 122 9.74 -1.74 -2.40
C GLY A 122 10.05 -0.72 -3.49
N ARG A 123 11.20 -0.91 -4.14
CA ARG A 123 11.69 -0.06 -5.22
C ARG A 123 11.72 -0.80 -6.55
N MET A 124 11.57 -0.10 -7.67
CA MET A 124 11.87 -0.60 -9.02
C MET A 124 11.62 0.47 -10.09
N ASP A 125 12.17 0.27 -11.28
CA ASP A 125 11.83 1.08 -12.45
C ASP A 125 10.34 1.00 -12.82
N GLU A 126 9.84 2.08 -13.41
CA GLU A 126 8.44 2.18 -13.82
C GLU A 126 8.12 1.18 -14.94
N ARG A 127 7.01 0.46 -14.79
CA ARG A 127 6.53 -0.55 -15.75
C ARG A 127 5.00 -0.55 -15.77
N PRO A 128 4.36 -1.03 -16.85
CA PRO A 128 2.92 -1.23 -16.88
C PRO A 128 2.44 -2.07 -15.70
N GLY A 129 1.36 -1.63 -15.06
CA GLY A 129 0.78 -2.34 -13.94
C GLY A 129 0.36 -3.77 -14.30
N LEU A 130 0.46 -4.66 -13.33
CA LEU A 130 0.14 -6.07 -13.47
C LEU A 130 -1.11 -6.40 -12.65
N LYS A 131 -2.00 -7.23 -13.19
CA LYS A 131 -3.14 -7.78 -12.47
C LYS A 131 -3.26 -9.27 -12.76
N ILE A 132 -3.34 -10.08 -11.71
CA ILE A 132 -3.59 -11.53 -11.78
C ILE A 132 -4.89 -11.81 -11.06
N ARG A 133 -5.82 -12.44 -11.78
CA ARG A 133 -7.06 -13.01 -11.23
C ARG A 133 -7.31 -14.34 -11.89
N ASN A 134 -7.29 -15.43 -11.13
CA ASN A 134 -7.41 -16.78 -11.68
C ASN A 134 -8.28 -17.69 -10.82
N GLU A 135 -8.54 -18.89 -11.34
CA GLU A 135 -9.39 -19.91 -10.72
C GLU A 135 -8.82 -20.47 -9.41
N LEU A 136 -7.52 -20.27 -9.16
CA LEU A 136 -6.86 -20.63 -7.89
C LEU A 136 -7.11 -19.59 -6.78
N GLY A 137 -7.93 -18.58 -7.04
CA GLY A 137 -8.28 -17.52 -6.09
C GLY A 137 -7.16 -16.52 -5.86
N MET A 138 -6.16 -16.45 -6.75
CA MET A 138 -5.15 -15.40 -6.70
C MET A 138 -5.78 -14.07 -7.11
N ASN A 139 -5.62 -13.04 -6.31
CA ASN A 139 -5.98 -11.67 -6.66
C ASN A 139 -4.81 -10.76 -6.29
N ILE A 140 -3.99 -10.46 -7.30
CA ILE A 140 -2.74 -9.73 -7.14
C ILE A 140 -2.76 -8.54 -8.07
N GLU A 141 -2.42 -7.36 -7.55
CA GLU A 141 -2.15 -6.18 -8.37
C GLU A 141 -0.74 -5.66 -8.06
N ALA A 142 0.03 -5.26 -9.06
CA ALA A 142 1.34 -4.66 -8.86
C ALA A 142 1.45 -3.35 -9.65
N TYR A 143 1.93 -2.31 -8.99
CA TYR A 143 2.07 -0.97 -9.56
C TYR A 143 3.40 -0.35 -9.15
N SER A 144 4.05 0.31 -10.10
CA SER A 144 5.27 1.12 -9.87
C SER A 144 5.09 2.58 -10.25
N VAL A 145 3.96 2.96 -10.85
CA VAL A 145 3.62 4.34 -11.24
C VAL A 145 2.11 4.50 -11.46
N GLY A 146 1.63 5.75 -11.46
CA GLY A 146 0.29 6.12 -11.95
C GLY A 146 -0.86 5.67 -11.05
N ARG A 147 -0.54 5.23 -9.84
CA ARG A 147 -1.46 4.81 -8.79
C ARG A 147 -1.02 5.40 -7.45
N TYR A 148 -1.93 5.35 -6.50
CA TYR A 148 -1.61 5.49 -5.10
C TYR A 148 -2.01 4.20 -4.39
N MET A 149 -1.38 3.92 -3.25
CA MET A 149 -1.80 2.86 -2.36
C MET A 149 -2.26 3.46 -1.03
N THR A 150 -3.29 2.88 -0.44
CA THR A 150 -3.60 3.17 0.96
C THR A 150 -2.47 2.67 1.85
N VAL A 151 -2.14 3.39 2.91
CA VAL A 151 -1.09 3.02 3.86
C VAL A 151 -1.70 2.90 5.24
N THR A 152 -1.51 1.76 5.91
CA THR A 152 -2.10 1.51 7.24
C THR A 152 -1.11 1.62 8.37
N GLY A 153 0.17 1.36 8.14
CA GLY A 153 1.16 1.24 9.21
C GLY A 153 1.07 -0.07 10.00
N ARG A 154 0.08 -0.92 9.70
CA ARG A 154 -0.16 -2.18 10.43
C ARG A 154 0.78 -3.25 9.90
N ARG A 155 2.02 -3.25 10.40
CA ARG A 155 3.06 -4.19 9.96
C ARG A 155 2.60 -5.63 10.13
N HIS A 156 2.76 -6.42 9.07
CA HIS A 156 2.61 -7.86 9.13
C HIS A 156 3.75 -8.47 10.00
N PRO A 157 3.56 -9.60 10.71
CA PRO A 157 4.63 -10.22 11.49
C PRO A 157 5.92 -10.52 10.71
N SER A 158 5.80 -10.85 9.42
CA SER A 158 6.95 -11.06 8.51
C SER A 158 7.55 -9.77 7.94
N SER A 159 7.07 -8.60 8.34
CA SER A 159 7.52 -7.31 7.81
C SER A 159 8.93 -6.98 8.28
N GLY A 160 9.79 -6.56 7.35
CA GLY A 160 11.01 -5.83 7.63
C GLY A 160 10.76 -4.32 7.70
N ARG A 161 11.76 -3.52 7.30
CA ARG A 161 11.74 -2.05 7.38
C ARG A 161 12.24 -1.36 6.11
N GLN A 162 12.69 -2.14 5.12
CA GLN A 162 13.35 -1.65 3.93
C GLN A 162 12.40 -1.65 2.73
N LEU A 163 12.82 -0.97 1.67
CA LEU A 163 12.18 -1.02 0.36
C LEU A 163 13.11 -1.74 -0.63
N PRO A 164 13.16 -3.09 -0.63
CA PRO A 164 14.03 -3.82 -1.54
C PRO A 164 13.58 -3.68 -2.99
N ASP A 165 14.46 -4.04 -3.92
CA ASP A 165 14.09 -4.14 -5.34
C ASP A 165 13.02 -5.23 -5.55
N LEU A 166 11.86 -4.84 -6.09
CA LEU A 166 10.75 -5.74 -6.37
C LEU A 166 10.81 -6.38 -7.76
N ALA A 167 11.79 -6.05 -8.61
CA ALA A 167 11.85 -6.53 -9.98
C ALA A 167 11.80 -8.08 -10.08
N PHE A 168 12.48 -8.79 -9.18
CA PHE A 168 12.41 -10.25 -9.14
C PHE A 168 10.99 -10.75 -8.84
N LEU A 169 10.38 -10.25 -7.77
CA LEU A 169 9.04 -10.68 -7.36
C LEU A 169 7.99 -10.31 -8.42
N TRP A 170 8.15 -9.15 -9.06
CA TRP A 170 7.32 -8.72 -10.17
C TRP A 170 7.39 -9.70 -11.35
N ASN A 171 8.60 -10.12 -11.76
CA ASN A 171 8.79 -11.09 -12.84
C ASN A 171 8.19 -12.46 -12.49
N VAL A 172 8.22 -12.86 -11.20
CA VAL A 172 7.54 -14.07 -10.74
C VAL A 172 6.03 -13.93 -10.92
N ILE A 173 5.43 -12.82 -10.47
CA ILE A 173 3.98 -12.60 -10.59
C ILE A 173 3.55 -12.55 -12.06
N GLU A 174 4.36 -11.96 -12.93
CA GLU A 174 4.05 -11.88 -14.37
C GLU A 174 3.93 -13.26 -15.02
N ARG A 175 4.69 -14.25 -14.54
CA ARG A 175 4.63 -15.65 -15.00
C ARG A 175 3.46 -16.45 -14.42
N LEU A 176 2.70 -15.88 -13.48
CA LEU A 176 1.51 -16.50 -12.89
C LEU A 176 0.21 -16.12 -13.61
N ARG A 177 0.32 -15.38 -14.73
CA ARG A 177 -0.81 -15.05 -15.61
C ARG A 177 -1.46 -16.30 -16.20
#